data_AF-A0A919LDA0-F1
#
_entry.id   AF-A0A919LDA0-F1
#
_cell.length_a   1.000
_cell.length_b   1.000
_cell.length_c   1.000
_cell.angle_alpha   90.00
_cell.angle_beta   90.00
_cell.angle_gamma   90.00
#
_symmetry.space_group_name_H-M   'P 1'
#
loop_
_entity.id
_entity.type
_entity.pdbx_description
1 polymer ?
#
loop_
_entity_poly.entity_id
_entity_poly.type
_entity_poly.pdbx_seq_one_letter_code
_entity_poly.pdbx_strand_id
1 'polypeptide(L)'
;MWPWHRRRDRATAETEPDAVRSRPQAQAQEVDPWQDWLSRSPEALAVRQWWADAAEQSVQLGEDGYRERLGELLSRLSPRDFAALGFGCTRRIDRSCREPQTCSQDPAPQPATDGRTRREGPVAGACNGFWDCSSRYGIRAAFTADDRHLAVTVHGSWSQVMLWVDGIRVETPNPLEEIGYWVGDRFYVTETAAPDDHPLQGHVGMGAIAILSVVIRDVTTATTHIMDPEPHEDWSCPVAVLRDGRWRLYPTLEARDTDRPDRTLTLPS
;
A
#
# COMPACT_ATOMS: atom_id res chain seq x y z
N MET A 1 8.53 12.39 15.13
CA MET A 1 8.06 13.67 15.71
C MET A 1 7.13 14.31 14.69
N TRP A 2 5.82 14.12 14.83
CA TRP A 2 4.79 14.82 14.04
C TRP A 2 4.61 16.24 14.60
N PRO A 3 4.40 17.28 13.76
CA PRO A 3 4.35 18.65 14.22
C PRO A 3 2.92 18.99 14.64
N TRP A 4 2.60 18.76 15.91
CA TRP A 4 1.49 19.44 16.58
C TRP A 4 1.99 20.07 17.89
N HIS A 5 2.70 21.19 17.79
CA HIS A 5 2.88 22.11 18.91
C HIS A 5 2.84 23.55 18.41
N ARG A 6 1.67 24.20 18.52
CA ARG A 6 1.63 25.65 18.72
C ARG A 6 2.03 25.92 20.17
N ARG A 7 3.25 26.40 20.40
CA ARG A 7 3.58 27.09 21.65
C ARG A 7 3.05 28.51 21.57
N ARG A 8 2.18 28.83 22.53
CA ARG A 8 1.93 30.20 22.99
C ARG A 8 3.20 30.65 23.72
N ASP A 9 3.84 31.72 23.24
CA ASP A 9 4.75 32.51 24.06
C ASP A 9 4.12 33.88 24.31
N ARG A 10 4.13 34.28 25.59
CA ARG A 10 3.55 35.52 26.10
C ARG A 10 4.68 36.49 26.46
N ALA A 11 4.60 37.66 25.84
CA ALA A 11 4.98 39.01 26.28
C ALA A 11 6.45 39.40 26.44
N THR A 12 6.85 40.40 25.65
CA THR A 12 7.32 41.70 26.20
C THR A 12 6.71 42.85 25.38
N ALA A 13 6.41 43.93 26.09
CA ALA A 13 5.57 45.05 25.69
C ALA A 13 6.32 46.12 24.88
N GLU A 14 5.58 46.78 23.99
CA GLU A 14 5.76 48.18 23.57
C GLU A 14 4.44 48.67 22.93
N THR A 15 4.19 49.97 22.98
CA THR A 15 2.91 50.59 23.37
C THR A 15 2.13 51.24 22.18
N GLU A 16 0.82 50.92 22.04
CA GLU A 16 -0.37 51.71 21.56
C GLU A 16 -0.37 52.59 20.26
N PRO A 17 -1.52 53.06 19.71
CA PRO A 17 -2.94 52.87 20.10
C PRO A 17 -3.97 52.51 18.97
N ASP A 18 -5.16 52.12 19.45
CA ASP A 18 -6.52 52.39 18.94
C ASP A 18 -7.23 51.58 17.83
N ALA A 19 -8.51 51.32 18.17
CA ALA A 19 -9.70 51.09 17.34
C ALA A 19 -9.93 49.72 16.68
N VAL A 20 -10.82 48.92 17.31
CA VAL A 20 -12.23 48.70 16.89
C VAL A 20 -12.72 47.43 17.59
N ARG A 21 -13.70 47.60 18.50
CA ARG A 21 -14.47 46.49 19.09
C ARG A 21 -15.25 45.77 17.98
N SER A 22 -14.78 44.59 17.60
CA SER A 22 -15.56 43.64 16.80
C SER A 22 -16.06 42.52 17.70
N ARG A 23 -17.38 42.31 17.70
CA ARG A 23 -18.09 41.20 18.37
C ARG A 23 -17.40 39.86 18.07
N PRO A 24 -17.29 38.91 19.03
CA PRO A 24 -16.87 37.56 18.69
C PRO A 24 -18.00 36.89 17.89
N GLN A 25 -17.82 36.80 16.57
CA GLN A 25 -18.50 35.80 15.77
C GLN A 25 -18.01 34.44 16.28
N ALA A 26 -18.94 33.61 16.75
CA ALA A 26 -18.68 32.20 16.98
C ALA A 26 -18.21 31.61 15.65
N GLN A 27 -16.89 31.39 15.52
CA GLN A 27 -16.34 30.58 14.45
C GLN A 27 -16.95 29.20 14.64
N ALA A 28 -17.87 28.82 13.75
CA ALA A 28 -18.20 27.43 13.57
C ALA A 28 -16.87 26.70 13.35
N GLN A 29 -16.48 25.88 14.32
CA GLN A 29 -15.35 24.99 14.16
C GLN A 29 -15.68 24.13 12.95
N GLU A 30 -15.05 24.40 11.81
CA GLU A 30 -15.04 23.48 10.68
C GLU A 30 -14.46 22.18 11.24
N VAL A 31 -15.35 21.23 11.52
CA VAL A 31 -14.95 19.87 11.86
C VAL A 31 -14.26 19.37 10.61
N ASP A 32 -12.95 19.11 10.73
CA ASP A 32 -12.19 18.46 9.68
C ASP A 32 -12.98 17.21 9.23
N PRO A 33 -13.46 17.16 7.97
CA PRO A 33 -14.34 16.08 7.50
C PRO A 33 -13.72 14.69 7.69
N TRP A 34 -12.39 14.60 7.82
CA TRP A 34 -11.69 13.36 8.14
C TRP A 34 -11.85 12.94 9.58
N GLN A 35 -11.94 13.86 10.53
CA GLN A 35 -12.23 13.52 11.93
C GLN A 35 -13.64 12.96 12.09
N ASP A 36 -14.60 13.48 11.31
CA ASP A 36 -15.96 12.95 11.27
C ASP A 36 -16.07 11.60 10.52
N TRP A 37 -15.27 11.36 9.49
CA TRP A 37 -15.17 10.03 8.88
C TRP A 37 -14.55 9.03 9.86
N LEU A 38 -13.38 9.37 10.42
CA LEU A 38 -12.67 8.52 11.37
C LEU A 38 -13.56 8.19 12.58
N SER A 39 -14.36 9.13 13.08
CA SER A 39 -15.26 8.83 14.22
C SER A 39 -16.35 7.80 13.89
N ARG A 40 -16.65 7.58 12.61
CA ARG A 40 -17.69 6.65 12.12
C ARG A 40 -17.14 5.32 11.60
N SER A 41 -15.83 5.21 11.36
CA SER A 41 -15.18 3.98 10.88
C SER A 41 -14.51 3.24 12.04
N PRO A 42 -15.11 2.16 12.57
CA PRO A 42 -14.53 1.43 13.70
C PRO A 42 -13.17 0.80 13.34
N GLU A 43 -12.98 0.37 12.09
CA GLU A 43 -11.72 -0.18 11.61
C GLU A 43 -10.61 0.88 11.59
N ALA A 44 -10.90 2.08 11.08
CA ALA A 44 -9.93 3.17 11.08
C ALA A 44 -9.60 3.66 12.51
N LEU A 45 -10.59 3.68 13.40
CA LEU A 45 -10.37 3.99 14.82
C LEU A 45 -9.42 2.99 15.48
N ALA A 46 -9.58 1.70 15.19
CA ALA A 46 -8.72 0.66 15.73
C ALA A 46 -7.26 0.87 15.31
N VAL A 47 -7.00 1.17 14.03
CA VAL A 47 -5.65 1.51 13.55
C VAL A 47 -5.11 2.78 14.22
N ARG A 48 -5.93 3.82 14.32
CA ARG A 48 -5.53 5.08 14.96
C ARG A 48 -5.14 4.89 16.43
N GLN A 49 -5.92 4.10 17.18
CA GLN A 49 -5.61 3.77 18.56
C GLN A 49 -4.32 2.94 18.65
N TRP A 50 -4.16 1.96 17.75
CA TRP A 50 -2.96 1.14 17.66
C TRP A 50 -1.67 1.96 17.44
N TRP A 51 -1.76 3.02 16.64
CA TRP A 51 -0.65 3.97 16.46
C TRP A 51 -0.43 4.91 17.65
N ALA A 52 -1.50 5.35 18.32
CA ALA A 52 -1.37 6.19 19.52
C ALA A 52 -0.59 5.47 20.63
N ASP A 53 -0.78 4.14 20.75
CA ASP A 53 -0.15 3.29 21.75
C ASP A 53 1.11 2.59 21.23
N ALA A 54 1.66 3.01 20.08
CA ALA A 54 2.70 2.27 19.35
C ALA A 54 3.93 1.93 20.21
N ALA A 55 4.36 2.84 21.08
CA ALA A 55 5.53 2.62 21.94
C ALA A 55 5.29 1.51 22.98
N GLU A 56 4.11 1.48 23.59
CA GLU A 56 3.72 0.45 24.56
C GLU A 56 3.54 -0.90 23.87
N GLN A 57 2.80 -0.92 22.75
CA GLN A 57 2.54 -2.13 21.99
C GLN A 57 3.82 -2.77 21.44
N SER A 58 4.76 -1.94 20.94
CA SER A 58 6.07 -2.44 20.45
C SER A 58 6.92 -3.06 21.55
N VAL A 59 6.84 -2.54 22.78
CA VAL A 59 7.54 -3.14 23.94
C VAL A 59 6.89 -4.45 24.36
N GLN A 60 5.56 -4.52 24.37
CA GLN A 60 4.83 -5.69 24.83
C GLN A 60 4.91 -6.87 23.85
N LEU A 61 4.77 -6.62 22.55
CA LEU A 61 4.67 -7.66 21.52
C LEU A 61 5.98 -7.89 20.77
N GLY A 62 6.97 -7.02 20.94
CA GLY A 62 8.11 -6.91 20.04
C GLY A 62 7.71 -6.28 18.69
N GLU A 63 8.71 -5.90 17.90
CA GLU A 63 8.50 -5.22 16.61
C GLU A 63 7.76 -6.11 15.59
N ASP A 64 8.03 -7.42 15.56
CA ASP A 64 7.35 -8.34 14.65
C ASP A 64 5.88 -8.53 15.03
N GLY A 65 5.58 -8.75 16.31
CA GLY A 65 4.21 -8.87 16.79
C GLY A 65 3.41 -7.57 16.61
N TYR A 66 4.07 -6.41 16.76
CA TYR A 66 3.45 -5.12 16.45
C TYR A 66 3.06 -5.01 14.98
N ARG A 67 3.96 -5.37 14.07
CA ARG A 67 3.77 -5.32 12.61
C ARG A 67 2.72 -6.29 12.14
N GLU A 68 2.73 -7.51 12.68
CA GLU A 68 1.73 -8.53 12.43
C GLU A 68 0.33 -7.99 12.72
N ARG A 69 0.14 -7.45 13.93
CA ARG A 69 -1.15 -6.90 14.34
C ARG A 69 -1.54 -5.66 13.53
N LEU A 70 -0.57 -4.81 13.17
CA LEU A 70 -0.81 -3.67 12.31
C LEU A 70 -1.33 -4.10 10.93
N GLY A 71 -0.73 -5.12 10.30
CA GLY A 71 -1.20 -5.68 9.03
C GLY A 71 -2.61 -6.26 9.10
N GLU A 72 -2.94 -6.99 10.16
CA GLU A 72 -4.30 -7.50 10.41
C GLU A 72 -5.36 -6.40 10.54
N LEU A 73 -5.00 -5.26 11.12
CA LEU A 73 -5.92 -4.12 11.26
C LEU A 73 -6.08 -3.38 9.93
N LEU A 74 -4.96 -3.13 9.24
CA LEU A 74 -4.95 -2.42 7.96
C LEU A 74 -5.67 -3.18 6.84
N SER A 75 -5.62 -4.51 6.88
CA SER A 75 -6.28 -5.38 5.88
C SER A 75 -7.81 -5.38 5.93
N ARG A 76 -8.41 -4.59 6.83
CA ARG A 76 -9.87 -4.41 6.95
C ARG A 76 -10.34 -3.04 6.49
N LEU A 77 -9.41 -2.16 6.12
CA LEU A 77 -9.70 -0.78 5.80
C LEU A 77 -10.26 -0.64 4.38
N SER A 78 -11.22 0.27 4.22
CA SER A 78 -11.64 0.75 2.91
C SER A 78 -10.63 1.78 2.35
N PRO A 79 -10.67 2.09 1.04
CA PRO A 79 -9.84 3.16 0.46
C PRO A 79 -9.99 4.50 1.19
N ARG A 80 -11.21 4.83 1.64
CA ARG A 80 -11.48 6.07 2.37
C ARG A 80 -10.86 6.08 3.76
N ASP A 81 -10.75 4.93 4.41
CA ASP A 81 -10.07 4.82 5.71
C ASP A 81 -8.57 5.10 5.58
N PHE A 82 -7.91 4.55 4.55
CA PHE A 82 -6.51 4.88 4.26
C PHE A 82 -6.33 6.39 4.03
N ALA A 83 -7.19 7.01 3.22
CA ALA A 83 -7.14 8.46 3.02
C ALA A 83 -7.33 9.22 4.35
N ALA A 84 -8.35 8.85 5.15
CA ALA A 84 -8.65 9.49 6.43
C ALA A 84 -7.53 9.33 7.47
N LEU A 85 -6.79 8.22 7.43
CA LEU A 85 -5.61 7.97 8.24
C LEU A 85 -4.36 8.71 7.73
N GLY A 86 -4.47 9.47 6.63
CA GLY A 86 -3.40 10.31 6.10
C GLY A 86 -2.47 9.63 5.10
N PHE A 87 -2.83 8.44 4.59
CA PHE A 87 -2.06 7.80 3.53
C PHE A 87 -2.19 8.58 2.22
N GLY A 88 -1.07 8.73 1.51
CA GLY A 88 -1.06 9.34 0.18
C GLY A 88 -1.32 8.29 -0.89
N CYS A 89 -1.94 8.68 -2.00
CA CYS A 89 -2.24 7.77 -3.10
C CYS A 89 -1.24 7.88 -4.29
N THR A 90 -0.31 8.85 -4.25
CA THR A 90 0.85 8.89 -5.16
C THR A 90 2.12 9.31 -4.43
N ARG A 91 3.28 8.81 -4.88
CA ARG A 91 4.61 9.28 -4.43
C ARG A 91 5.06 10.61 -5.05
N ARG A 92 4.38 11.09 -6.11
CA ARG A 92 4.85 12.25 -6.90
C ARG A 92 4.10 13.54 -6.55
N ILE A 93 4.88 14.61 -6.43
CA ILE A 93 4.43 15.94 -5.99
C ILE A 93 3.62 16.67 -7.09
N ASP A 94 3.63 16.18 -8.33
CA ASP A 94 3.05 16.81 -9.52
C ASP A 94 1.59 16.43 -9.81
N ARG A 95 0.92 15.66 -8.94
CA ARG A 95 -0.48 15.22 -9.13
C ARG A 95 -1.36 15.56 -7.93
N SER A 96 -2.62 15.89 -8.21
CA SER A 96 -3.62 16.37 -7.23
C SER A 96 -3.99 15.36 -6.14
N CYS A 97 -3.71 14.07 -6.37
CA CYS A 97 -4.04 12.98 -5.46
C CYS A 97 -2.94 12.77 -4.39
N ARG A 98 -2.53 13.85 -3.72
CA ARG A 98 -1.64 13.79 -2.55
C ARG A 98 -2.37 14.07 -1.24
N GLU A 99 -3.55 14.68 -1.36
CA GLU A 99 -4.37 15.11 -0.24
C GLU A 99 -5.50 14.11 -0.02
N PRO A 100 -5.76 13.67 1.23
CA PRO A 100 -6.87 12.80 1.60
C PRO A 100 -8.22 13.22 0.99
N GLN A 101 -8.46 14.52 0.85
CA GLN A 101 -9.65 15.14 0.25
C GLN A 101 -9.86 14.78 -1.22
N THR A 102 -8.77 14.57 -1.96
CA THR A 102 -8.82 14.20 -3.37
C THR A 102 -8.84 12.68 -3.56
N CYS A 103 -8.10 11.93 -2.72
CA CYS A 103 -8.07 10.46 -2.80
C CYS A 103 -9.40 9.79 -2.39
N SER A 104 -10.26 10.50 -1.64
CA SER A 104 -11.48 9.95 -1.02
C SER A 104 -12.78 10.17 -1.80
N GLN A 105 -12.74 10.97 -2.87
CA GLN A 105 -13.90 11.19 -3.73
C GLN A 105 -14.30 9.86 -4.38
N ASP A 106 -15.57 9.69 -4.73
CA ASP A 106 -15.93 8.59 -5.60
C ASP A 106 -15.31 8.81 -6.98
N PRO A 107 -14.80 7.76 -7.65
CA PRO A 107 -14.37 7.91 -9.03
C PRO A 107 -15.54 8.46 -9.84
N ALA A 108 -15.28 9.50 -10.64
CA ALA A 108 -16.27 9.93 -11.62
C ALA A 108 -16.69 8.70 -12.46
N PRO A 109 -18.00 8.46 -12.66
CA PRO A 109 -18.46 7.33 -13.44
C PRO A 109 -17.79 7.36 -14.81
N GLN A 110 -17.00 6.33 -15.11
CA GLN A 110 -16.32 6.23 -16.41
C GLN A 110 -17.37 6.03 -17.49
N PRO A 111 -17.24 6.68 -18.67
CA PRO A 111 -18.05 6.32 -19.83
C PRO A 111 -17.86 4.83 -20.12
N ALA A 112 -18.94 4.13 -20.46
CA ALA A 112 -18.94 2.69 -20.69
C ALA A 112 -17.97 2.30 -21.82
N THR A 113 -16.73 2.00 -21.47
CA THR A 113 -15.71 1.47 -22.39
C THR A 113 -15.30 0.08 -21.93
N ASP A 114 -15.55 -0.91 -22.77
CA ASP A 114 -14.98 -2.27 -22.86
C ASP A 114 -14.50 -2.93 -21.55
N GLY A 115 -15.30 -2.86 -20.48
CA GLY A 115 -15.21 -3.73 -19.30
C GLY A 115 -13.90 -3.70 -18.51
N ARG A 116 -12.98 -2.78 -18.81
CA ARG A 116 -11.69 -2.63 -18.12
C ARG A 116 -11.69 -1.36 -17.30
N THR A 117 -12.23 -1.45 -16.09
CA THR A 117 -12.10 -0.39 -15.08
C THR A 117 -10.62 -0.28 -14.73
N ARG A 118 -9.92 0.72 -15.28
CA ARG A 118 -8.53 0.99 -14.91
C ARG A 118 -8.50 2.30 -14.13
N ARG A 119 -8.44 2.18 -12.80
CA ARG A 119 -8.20 3.30 -11.88
C ARG A 119 -6.69 3.58 -11.82
N GLU A 120 -6.13 4.05 -12.94
CA GLU A 120 -4.74 4.53 -12.99
C GLU A 120 -4.75 5.97 -13.50
N GLY A 121 -4.33 6.93 -12.68
CA GLY A 121 -4.18 8.33 -13.12
C GLY A 121 -4.49 9.38 -12.05
N PRO A 122 -4.23 10.67 -12.34
CA PRO A 122 -4.45 11.80 -11.42
C PRO A 122 -5.93 12.20 -11.26
N VAL A 123 -6.85 11.23 -11.27
CA VAL A 123 -8.29 11.51 -11.16
C VAL A 123 -8.72 11.34 -9.71
N ALA A 124 -9.47 12.30 -9.18
CA ALA A 124 -10.01 12.22 -7.82
C ALA A 124 -10.83 10.92 -7.66
N GLY A 125 -10.60 10.20 -6.56
CA GLY A 125 -11.23 8.90 -6.32
C GLY A 125 -10.70 7.71 -7.13
N ALA A 126 -9.84 7.91 -8.12
CA ALA A 126 -9.29 6.83 -8.94
C ALA A 126 -8.05 6.17 -8.31
N CYS A 127 -7.95 6.18 -6.98
CA CYS A 127 -6.78 5.72 -6.27
C CYS A 127 -6.95 4.25 -5.92
N ASN A 128 -6.21 3.38 -6.59
CA ASN A 128 -6.17 1.96 -6.29
C ASN A 128 -4.95 1.57 -5.43
N GLY A 129 -4.21 2.56 -4.90
CA GLY A 129 -3.08 2.29 -4.03
C GLY A 129 -2.81 3.44 -3.07
N PHE A 130 -2.37 3.10 -1.86
CA PHE A 130 -2.11 4.02 -0.76
C PHE A 130 -0.76 3.71 -0.12
N TRP A 131 -0.08 4.74 0.35
CA TRP A 131 1.31 4.71 0.76
C TRP A 131 1.48 5.53 2.03
N ASP A 132 2.10 4.92 3.03
CA ASP A 132 2.50 5.64 4.22
C ASP A 132 3.84 6.34 3.97
N CYS A 133 3.81 7.67 3.93
CA CYS A 133 5.00 8.49 3.77
C CYS A 133 5.60 8.94 5.12
N SER A 134 5.02 8.50 6.24
CA SER A 134 5.17 9.15 7.54
C SER A 134 5.62 8.21 8.66
N SER A 135 5.19 6.95 8.66
CA SER A 135 5.70 5.97 9.63
C SER A 135 6.99 5.31 9.15
N ARG A 136 7.70 4.69 10.10
CA ARG A 136 8.88 3.86 9.86
C ARG A 136 8.54 2.50 9.23
N TYR A 137 7.27 2.15 9.10
CA TYR A 137 6.82 0.81 8.71
C TYR A 137 6.51 0.68 7.22
N GLY A 138 6.81 1.69 6.39
CA GLY A 138 6.78 1.60 4.94
C GLY A 138 5.52 0.95 4.36
N ILE A 139 4.34 1.30 4.88
CA ILE A 139 3.11 0.59 4.56
C ILE A 139 2.67 0.91 3.14
N ARG A 140 2.24 -0.11 2.40
CA ARG A 140 1.51 0.07 1.14
C ARG A 140 0.22 -0.71 1.15
N ALA A 141 -0.79 -0.16 0.49
CA ALA A 141 -2.04 -0.83 0.22
C ALA A 141 -2.33 -0.76 -1.28
N ALA A 142 -2.89 -1.83 -1.84
CA ALA A 142 -3.31 -1.90 -3.23
C ALA A 142 -4.69 -2.54 -3.31
N PHE A 143 -5.62 -1.87 -3.97
CA PHE A 143 -6.99 -2.32 -4.19
C PHE A 143 -7.19 -2.78 -5.63
N THR A 144 -8.10 -3.73 -5.84
CA THR A 144 -8.65 -3.97 -7.18
C THR A 144 -9.42 -2.75 -7.66
N ALA A 145 -9.66 -2.64 -8.97
CA ALA A 145 -10.28 -1.44 -9.54
C ALA A 145 -11.74 -1.18 -9.08
N ASP A 146 -12.39 -2.20 -8.54
CA ASP A 146 -13.72 -2.16 -7.95
C ASP A 146 -13.70 -2.08 -6.41
N ASP A 147 -12.51 -1.91 -5.80
CA ASP A 147 -12.27 -1.82 -4.36
C ASP A 147 -12.70 -3.06 -3.55
N ARG A 148 -13.02 -4.19 -4.20
CA ARG A 148 -13.45 -5.42 -3.51
C ARG A 148 -12.33 -6.14 -2.79
N HIS A 149 -11.12 -6.11 -3.35
CA HIS A 149 -9.98 -6.82 -2.81
C HIS A 149 -8.89 -5.85 -2.39
N LEU A 150 -8.17 -6.20 -1.32
CA LEU A 150 -7.14 -5.38 -0.69
C LEU A 150 -5.89 -6.22 -0.41
N ALA A 151 -4.75 -5.74 -0.88
CA ALA A 151 -3.45 -6.21 -0.49
C ALA A 151 -2.74 -5.13 0.36
N VAL A 152 -2.18 -5.51 1.51
CA VAL A 152 -1.42 -4.62 2.39
C VAL A 152 -0.04 -5.20 2.64
N THR A 153 0.99 -4.40 2.39
CA THR A 153 2.36 -4.70 2.81
C THR A 153 2.76 -3.83 4.00
N VAL A 154 3.41 -4.45 4.99
CA VAL A 154 4.00 -3.76 6.15
C VAL A 154 5.49 -4.09 6.20
N HIS A 155 6.32 -3.06 6.20
CA HIS A 155 7.77 -3.20 6.24
C HIS A 155 8.28 -3.40 7.65
N GLY A 156 9.24 -4.31 7.73
CA GLY A 156 10.09 -4.58 8.86
C GLY A 156 11.45 -3.89 8.81
N SER A 157 12.24 -4.22 9.83
CA SER A 157 13.69 -4.01 9.79
C SER A 157 14.33 -4.95 8.77
N TRP A 158 15.48 -4.55 8.21
CA TRP A 158 16.29 -5.38 7.28
C TRP A 158 15.53 -5.93 6.07
N SER A 159 14.61 -5.15 5.50
CA SER A 159 13.87 -5.50 4.28
C SER A 159 12.89 -6.67 4.40
N GLN A 160 12.52 -7.10 5.61
CA GLN A 160 11.42 -8.06 5.76
C GLN A 160 10.09 -7.39 5.43
N VAL A 161 9.34 -7.96 4.48
CA VAL A 161 8.00 -7.49 4.12
C VAL A 161 6.98 -8.55 4.52
N MET A 162 5.95 -8.13 5.26
CA MET A 162 4.78 -8.96 5.54
C MET A 162 3.63 -8.52 4.63
N LEU A 163 2.90 -9.48 4.05
CA LEU A 163 1.81 -9.22 3.12
C LEU A 163 0.51 -9.87 3.62
N TRP A 164 -0.57 -9.11 3.57
CA TRP A 164 -1.94 -9.60 3.71
C TRP A 164 -2.71 -9.36 2.42
N VAL A 165 -3.48 -10.34 1.99
CA VAL A 165 -4.44 -10.21 0.88
C VAL A 165 -5.81 -10.64 1.41
N ASP A 166 -6.77 -9.72 1.38
CA ASP A 166 -8.11 -9.87 1.96
C ASP A 166 -8.10 -10.38 3.42
N GLY A 167 -7.20 -9.82 4.22
CA GLY A 167 -7.03 -10.19 5.63
C GLY A 167 -6.28 -11.50 5.88
N ILE A 168 -5.91 -12.24 4.83
CA ILE A 168 -5.14 -13.48 4.93
C ILE A 168 -3.66 -13.17 4.76
N ARG A 169 -2.84 -13.54 5.75
CA ARG A 169 -1.38 -13.42 5.67
C ARG A 169 -0.85 -14.37 4.60
N VAL A 170 -0.04 -13.84 3.69
CA VAL A 170 0.65 -14.62 2.66
C VAL A 170 1.99 -15.06 3.23
N GLU A 171 2.14 -16.36 3.43
CA GLU A 171 3.40 -16.96 3.90
C GLU A 171 4.23 -17.46 2.71
N THR A 172 5.52 -17.13 2.74
CA THR A 172 6.51 -17.54 1.74
C THR A 172 7.75 -18.09 2.45
N PRO A 173 8.50 -19.02 1.81
CA PRO A 173 9.73 -19.55 2.40
C PRO A 173 10.83 -18.50 2.51
N ASN A 174 10.83 -17.53 1.60
CA ASN A 174 11.80 -16.44 1.53
C ASN A 174 11.14 -15.07 1.76
N PRO A 175 11.91 -14.02 2.09
CA PRO A 175 11.37 -12.67 2.24
C PRO A 175 10.64 -12.21 0.98
N LEU A 176 9.48 -11.59 1.16
CA LEU A 176 8.75 -10.93 0.09
C LEU A 176 9.43 -9.63 -0.30
N GLU A 177 9.31 -9.29 -1.59
CA GLU A 177 9.58 -7.94 -2.07
C GLU A 177 8.44 -6.98 -1.69
N GLU A 178 8.76 -5.69 -1.66
CA GLU A 178 7.84 -4.63 -1.24
C GLU A 178 6.66 -4.41 -2.21
N ILE A 179 6.85 -4.72 -3.49
CA ILE A 179 5.97 -4.26 -4.56
C ILE A 179 5.18 -5.44 -5.14
N GLY A 180 3.85 -5.28 -5.18
CA GLY A 180 2.97 -6.18 -5.89
C GLY A 180 1.90 -5.44 -6.69
N TYR A 181 1.10 -6.19 -7.43
CA TYR A 181 0.05 -5.66 -8.30
C TYR A 181 -1.09 -6.65 -8.51
N TRP A 182 -2.28 -6.12 -8.78
CA TRP A 182 -3.45 -6.92 -9.13
C TRP A 182 -3.45 -7.29 -10.62
N VAL A 183 -3.75 -8.55 -10.92
CA VAL A 183 -4.07 -9.05 -12.26
C VAL A 183 -5.55 -9.40 -12.29
N GLY A 184 -6.32 -8.56 -12.97
CA GLY A 184 -7.78 -8.61 -12.92
C GLY A 184 -8.30 -8.23 -11.53
N ASP A 185 -9.38 -8.90 -11.13
CA ASP A 185 -10.06 -8.75 -9.83
C ASP A 185 -9.87 -9.98 -8.93
N ARG A 186 -8.84 -10.79 -9.18
CA ARG A 186 -8.68 -12.10 -8.53
C ARG A 186 -7.28 -12.41 -8.03
N PHE A 187 -6.25 -12.04 -8.78
CA PHE A 187 -4.89 -12.48 -8.49
C PHE A 187 -4.05 -11.31 -8.02
N TYR A 188 -3.43 -11.43 -6.85
CA TYR A 188 -2.40 -10.51 -6.41
C TYR A 188 -1.02 -11.13 -6.68
N VAL A 189 -0.18 -10.43 -7.42
CA VAL A 189 1.15 -10.87 -7.82
C VAL A 189 2.19 -10.05 -7.08
N THR A 190 3.20 -10.71 -6.52
CA THR A 190 4.37 -10.10 -5.89
C THR A 190 5.59 -10.99 -6.12
N GLU A 191 6.75 -10.54 -5.68
CA GLU A 191 8.01 -11.27 -5.80
C GLU A 191 8.52 -11.72 -4.42
N THR A 192 9.37 -12.74 -4.42
CA THR A 192 10.13 -13.19 -3.25
C THR A 192 11.52 -13.62 -3.71
N ALA A 193 12.50 -13.71 -2.80
CA ALA A 193 13.79 -14.23 -3.19
C ALA A 193 13.68 -15.64 -3.77
N ALA A 194 14.44 -15.91 -4.83
CA ALA A 194 14.61 -17.27 -5.33
C ALA A 194 15.23 -18.18 -4.25
N PRO A 195 15.11 -19.52 -4.38
CA PRO A 195 15.75 -20.45 -3.47
C PRO A 195 17.24 -20.15 -3.25
N ASP A 196 17.70 -20.30 -2.01
CA ASP A 196 19.08 -19.96 -1.60
C ASP A 196 20.15 -20.74 -2.38
N ASP A 197 19.80 -21.90 -2.96
CA ASP A 197 20.67 -22.76 -3.76
C ASP A 197 20.67 -22.42 -5.26
N HIS A 198 19.92 -21.39 -5.69
CA HIS A 198 19.92 -20.97 -7.09
C HIS A 198 21.32 -20.46 -7.50
N PRO A 199 21.95 -20.99 -8.56
CA PRO A 199 23.36 -20.75 -8.85
C PRO A 199 23.67 -19.32 -9.31
N LEU A 200 22.66 -18.60 -9.81
CA LEU A 200 22.76 -17.17 -10.15
C LEU A 200 22.40 -16.27 -8.98
N GLN A 201 22.02 -16.84 -7.83
CA GLN A 201 21.75 -16.06 -6.63
C GLN A 201 23.05 -15.44 -6.12
N GLY A 202 23.02 -14.14 -5.88
CA GLY A 202 24.18 -13.39 -5.44
C GLY A 202 23.76 -12.15 -4.67
N HIS A 203 24.67 -11.68 -3.82
CA HIS A 203 24.52 -10.38 -3.17
C HIS A 203 24.89 -9.31 -4.19
N VAL A 204 23.95 -8.86 -5.02
CA VAL A 204 24.12 -7.59 -5.73
C VAL A 204 24.15 -6.48 -4.66
N GLY A 205 25.09 -5.53 -4.80
CA GLY A 205 25.50 -4.61 -3.73
C GLY A 205 24.34 -3.99 -2.92
N MET A 206 24.61 -3.66 -1.65
CA MET A 206 23.61 -3.34 -0.62
C MET A 206 22.58 -4.45 -0.34
N GLY A 207 22.91 -5.72 -0.61
CA GLY A 207 22.08 -6.85 -0.21
C GLY A 207 20.80 -7.01 -1.03
N ALA A 208 20.80 -6.54 -2.28
CA ALA A 208 19.70 -6.79 -3.19
C ALA A 208 19.71 -8.26 -3.64
N ILE A 209 18.51 -8.81 -3.80
CA ILE A 209 18.28 -10.15 -4.33
C ILE A 209 18.44 -10.07 -5.85
N ALA A 210 19.34 -10.89 -6.42
CA ALA A 210 19.62 -10.89 -7.85
C ALA A 210 18.54 -11.62 -8.66
N ILE A 211 17.99 -12.69 -8.09
CA ILE A 211 17.05 -13.60 -8.76
C ILE A 211 15.82 -13.78 -7.88
N LEU A 212 14.65 -13.66 -8.50
CA LEU A 212 13.37 -13.58 -7.84
C LEU A 212 12.46 -14.73 -8.30
N SER A 213 11.71 -15.26 -7.35
CA SER A 213 10.55 -16.11 -7.57
C SER A 213 9.29 -15.25 -7.64
N VAL A 214 8.28 -15.73 -8.36
CA VAL A 214 6.97 -15.07 -8.43
C VAL A 214 6.00 -15.72 -7.47
N VAL A 215 5.29 -14.90 -6.71
CA VAL A 215 4.22 -15.29 -5.80
C VAL A 215 2.89 -14.80 -6.37
N ILE A 216 1.94 -15.70 -6.58
CA ILE A 216 0.59 -15.38 -7.03
C ILE A 216 -0.40 -15.85 -5.97
N ARG A 217 -1.11 -14.90 -5.37
CA ARG A 217 -2.21 -15.16 -4.45
C ARG A 217 -3.54 -15.13 -5.22
N ASP A 218 -4.25 -16.25 -5.23
CA ASP A 218 -5.61 -16.34 -5.73
C ASP A 218 -6.61 -16.12 -4.59
N VAL A 219 -7.34 -15.00 -4.64
CA VAL A 219 -8.32 -14.65 -3.59
C VAL A 219 -9.58 -15.51 -3.65
N THR A 220 -9.92 -16.10 -4.80
CA THR A 220 -11.11 -16.94 -4.95
C THR A 220 -10.92 -18.29 -4.29
N THR A 221 -9.76 -18.90 -4.48
CA THR A 221 -9.43 -20.23 -3.92
C THR A 221 -8.64 -20.15 -2.63
N ALA A 222 -8.30 -18.94 -2.17
CA ALA A 222 -7.41 -18.70 -1.04
C ALA A 222 -6.10 -19.51 -1.12
N THR A 223 -5.55 -19.66 -2.33
CA THR A 223 -4.32 -20.42 -2.61
C THR A 223 -3.17 -19.50 -2.99
N THR A 224 -1.97 -19.82 -2.52
CA THR A 224 -0.73 -19.12 -2.90
C THR A 224 0.10 -20.04 -3.78
N HIS A 225 0.44 -19.57 -4.98
CA HIS A 225 1.33 -20.25 -5.91
C HIS A 225 2.68 -19.55 -5.90
N ILE A 226 3.76 -20.33 -5.76
CA ILE A 226 5.13 -19.82 -5.89
C ILE A 226 5.75 -20.50 -7.10
N MET A 227 6.35 -19.70 -7.97
CA MET A 227 7.07 -20.18 -9.13
C MET A 227 8.52 -19.77 -9.00
N ASP A 228 9.37 -20.78 -8.90
CA ASP A 228 10.82 -20.58 -8.82
C ASP A 228 11.45 -20.65 -10.22
N PRO A 229 12.50 -19.85 -10.45
CA PRO A 229 13.35 -20.02 -11.61
C PRO A 229 14.10 -21.36 -11.53
N GLU A 230 14.24 -22.01 -12.68
CA GLU A 230 15.17 -23.11 -12.87
C GLU A 230 16.62 -22.60 -12.80
N PRO A 231 17.61 -23.46 -12.48
CA PRO A 231 18.99 -23.03 -12.23
C PRO A 231 19.67 -22.20 -13.33
N HIS A 232 19.13 -22.20 -14.56
CA HIS A 232 19.68 -21.46 -15.70
C HIS A 232 18.87 -20.20 -16.05
N GLU A 233 17.74 -19.97 -15.41
CA GLU A 233 16.85 -18.85 -15.66
C GLU A 233 17.28 -17.63 -14.82
N ASP A 234 17.28 -16.44 -15.43
CA ASP A 234 17.81 -15.20 -14.87
C ASP A 234 16.71 -14.20 -14.51
N TRP A 235 15.74 -14.66 -13.73
CA TRP A 235 14.55 -13.89 -13.34
C TRP A 235 14.89 -12.74 -12.39
N SER A 236 15.38 -11.63 -12.94
CA SER A 236 15.83 -10.46 -12.17
C SER A 236 14.74 -9.43 -11.90
N CYS A 237 13.66 -9.45 -12.68
CA CYS A 237 12.46 -8.65 -12.43
C CYS A 237 11.27 -9.33 -13.14
N PRO A 238 10.84 -10.50 -12.63
CA PRO A 238 9.88 -11.32 -13.32
C PRO A 238 8.48 -10.71 -13.26
N VAL A 239 7.78 -10.71 -14.39
CA VAL A 239 6.43 -10.14 -14.50
C VAL A 239 5.46 -11.20 -14.99
N ALA A 240 4.44 -11.49 -14.18
CA ALA A 240 3.33 -12.35 -14.58
C ALA A 240 2.14 -11.50 -15.04
N VAL A 241 1.61 -11.77 -16.24
CA VAL A 241 0.45 -11.07 -16.80
C VAL A 241 -0.55 -12.06 -17.39
N LEU A 242 -1.83 -11.68 -17.37
CA LEU A 242 -2.89 -12.39 -18.10
C LEU A 242 -3.11 -11.71 -19.45
N ARG A 243 -2.77 -12.39 -20.56
CA ARG A 243 -3.02 -11.95 -21.94
C ARG A 243 -3.81 -13.02 -22.69
N ASP A 244 -4.91 -12.62 -23.30
CA ASP A 244 -5.79 -13.50 -24.09
C ASP A 244 -6.22 -14.77 -23.31
N GLY A 245 -6.51 -14.59 -22.01
CA GLY A 245 -6.92 -15.68 -21.11
C GLY A 245 -5.78 -16.64 -20.72
N ARG A 246 -4.52 -16.33 -21.05
CA ARG A 246 -3.35 -17.14 -20.70
C ARG A 246 -2.37 -16.34 -19.86
N TRP A 247 -1.87 -16.97 -18.81
CA TRP A 247 -0.80 -16.40 -18.01
C TRP A 247 0.51 -16.51 -18.76
N ARG A 248 1.23 -15.39 -18.85
CA ARG A 248 2.58 -15.31 -19.39
C ARG A 248 3.50 -14.77 -18.30
N LEU A 249 4.59 -15.46 -18.08
CA LEU A 249 5.64 -15.06 -17.15
C LEU A 249 6.86 -14.63 -17.95
N TYR A 250 7.27 -13.39 -17.75
CA TYR A 250 8.48 -12.83 -18.33
C TYR A 250 9.57 -12.78 -17.27
N PRO A 251 10.81 -13.17 -17.55
CA PRO A 251 11.91 -13.15 -16.58
C PRO A 251 12.37 -11.73 -16.22
N THR A 252 12.19 -10.79 -17.16
CA THR A 252 12.66 -9.40 -17.06
C THR A 252 11.66 -8.43 -17.70
N LEU A 253 11.80 -7.15 -17.40
CA LEU A 253 11.05 -6.08 -18.07
C LEU A 253 11.34 -6.00 -19.57
N GLU A 254 12.58 -6.25 -20.00
CA GLU A 254 12.94 -6.28 -21.42
C GLU A 254 12.25 -7.43 -22.17
N ALA A 255 12.20 -8.61 -21.55
CA ALA A 255 11.49 -9.76 -22.09
C ALA A 255 9.99 -9.48 -22.23
N ARG A 256 9.40 -8.78 -21.25
CA ARG A 256 8.00 -8.30 -21.32
C ARG A 256 7.79 -7.32 -22.47
N ASP A 257 8.69 -6.35 -22.63
CA ASP A 257 8.56 -5.30 -23.64
C ASP A 257 8.76 -5.83 -25.06
N THR A 258 9.48 -6.94 -25.22
CA THR A 258 9.66 -7.67 -26.49
C THR A 258 8.72 -8.86 -26.68
N ASP A 259 7.75 -9.07 -25.76
CA ASP A 259 6.77 -10.18 -25.74
C ASP A 259 7.42 -11.58 -25.85
N ARG A 260 8.52 -11.80 -25.10
CA ARG A 260 9.24 -13.08 -25.00
C ARG A 260 9.06 -13.71 -23.62
N PRO A 261 7.95 -14.42 -23.36
CA PRO A 261 7.76 -15.07 -22.07
C PRO A 261 8.64 -16.32 -21.96
N ASP A 262 9.16 -16.58 -20.76
CA ASP A 262 9.83 -17.84 -20.44
C ASP A 262 8.80 -18.95 -20.29
N ARG A 263 7.68 -18.64 -19.63
CA ARG A 263 6.66 -19.63 -19.30
C ARG A 263 5.26 -19.13 -19.65
N THR A 264 4.41 -20.09 -20.03
CA THR A 264 2.96 -19.92 -20.02
C THR A 264 2.42 -20.74 -18.86
N LEU A 265 1.70 -20.10 -17.95
CA LEU A 265 1.20 -20.76 -16.74
C LEU A 265 -0.25 -21.19 -16.94
N THR A 266 -0.61 -22.30 -16.30
CA THR A 266 -2.00 -22.72 -16.14
C THR A 266 -2.34 -22.62 -14.66
N LEU A 267 -3.05 -21.56 -14.27
CA LEU A 267 -3.62 -21.44 -12.94
C LEU A 267 -5.05 -22.01 -12.94
N PRO A 268 -5.53 -22.56 -11.81
CA PRO A 268 -6.91 -23.03 -11.70
C PRO A 268 -7.89 -21.93 -12.10
N SER A 269 -8.82 -22.27 -13.00
CA SER A 269 -9.94 -21.41 -13.39
C SER A 269 -10.91 -21.16 -12.25
#